data_AF-A0A831QS90-F1
#
_entry.id   AF-A0A831QS90-F1
#
_cell.length_a   1.000
_cell.length_b   1.000
_cell.length_c   1.000
_cell.angle_alpha   90.00
_cell.angle_beta   90.00
_cell.angle_gamma   90.00
#
_symmetry.space_group_name_H-M   'P 1'
#
loop_
_entity.id
_entity.type
_entity.pdbx_description
1 polymer ?
#
loop_
_entity_poly.entity_id
_entity_poly.type
_entity_poly.pdbx_seq_one_letter_code
_entity_poly.pdbx_strand_id
1 'polypeptide(L)'
;MKTRFLILATLCFSFAGFSQKKEMKTAEKALKDSNATAAKTALSSISAMMESAEDPKDQAEYYFLLGNTNGQLAKKGDNASLESAVTAYQKVIEIEEKSGKGKFSDDAKQQLTALTADLVNSAVEDNGNKKFEEAAEKLYLSYKISPQDTSYLYYAASSAVNGGHYEKALTYYEELQEVGYDGSGMIYKATNIETGEVEEMDKNQRDLMVKSGSYKDPADEKSPSKKAEIVKNTALIYTQLGQDDKALEAYQTARESNPDDVNLILNQANLYYKMGDKDKFKELMAEATAMAPDNPDLQYNIGVINMEQGNLEAAREAYKKTLEIDPGYTNAQLNLSTTYVNEGNELIDEMNALGNSKADVAKYDELKKKKDDLFTQGATVLEDALKTNPGNQGILTQLKNIYGAMGDNDNFMRLKNLLEESGGDAEATEEGK
;
A
#
# COMPACT_ATOMS: atom_id res chain seq x y z
N MET A 1 -66.13 -33.88 15.42
CA MET A 1 -65.19 -32.89 16.00
C MET A 1 -63.83 -32.81 15.31
N LYS A 2 -63.51 -33.60 14.27
CA LYS A 2 -62.17 -33.57 13.63
C LYS A 2 -62.04 -32.66 12.38
N THR A 3 -63.14 -32.15 11.83
CA THR A 3 -63.14 -31.28 10.64
C THR A 3 -63.01 -29.78 10.93
N ARG A 4 -63.11 -29.34 12.19
CA ARG A 4 -62.99 -27.92 12.56
C ARG A 4 -61.56 -27.48 12.91
N PHE A 5 -60.65 -28.41 13.19
CA PHE A 5 -59.24 -28.10 13.49
C PHE A 5 -58.37 -27.91 12.24
N LEU A 6 -58.75 -28.49 11.09
CA LEU A 6 -58.05 -28.29 9.82
C LEU A 6 -58.29 -26.89 9.22
N ILE A 7 -59.50 -26.33 9.42
CA ILE A 7 -59.86 -25.00 8.89
C ILE A 7 -59.13 -23.87 9.64
N LEU A 8 -58.87 -24.05 10.95
CA LEU A 8 -58.21 -23.03 11.78
C LEU A 8 -56.71 -22.89 11.45
N ALA A 9 -56.02 -24.00 11.13
CA ALA A 9 -54.63 -23.97 10.70
C ALA A 9 -54.47 -23.27 9.34
N THR A 10 -55.33 -23.57 8.35
CA THR A 10 -55.36 -22.88 7.05
C THR A 10 -55.72 -21.39 7.16
N LEU A 11 -56.55 -20.98 8.14
CA LEU A 11 -56.86 -19.57 8.38
C LEU A 11 -55.62 -18.81 8.89
N CYS A 12 -54.85 -19.37 9.84
CA CYS A 12 -53.62 -18.73 10.33
C CYS A 12 -52.56 -18.55 9.23
N PHE A 13 -52.39 -19.52 8.32
CA PHE A 13 -51.48 -19.38 7.17
C PHE A 13 -51.95 -18.30 6.17
N SER A 14 -53.27 -18.16 5.95
CA SER A 14 -53.80 -17.14 5.04
C SER A 14 -53.63 -15.69 5.53
N PHE A 15 -53.67 -15.47 6.86
CA PHE A 15 -53.44 -14.15 7.45
C PHE A 15 -51.95 -13.75 7.42
N ALA A 16 -51.04 -14.71 7.61
CA ALA A 16 -49.60 -14.47 7.57
C ALA A 16 -49.12 -13.99 6.18
N GLY A 17 -49.54 -14.68 5.10
CA GLY A 17 -49.16 -14.28 3.74
C GLY A 17 -49.73 -12.92 3.30
N PHE A 18 -50.93 -12.56 3.78
CA PHE A 18 -51.53 -11.25 3.50
C PHE A 18 -50.77 -10.11 4.20
N SER A 19 -50.31 -10.34 5.44
CA SER A 19 -49.51 -9.36 6.18
C SER A 19 -48.17 -9.08 5.49
N GLN A 20 -47.48 -10.11 5.00
CA GLN A 20 -46.19 -9.96 4.33
C GLN A 20 -46.29 -9.12 3.06
N LYS A 21 -47.26 -9.42 2.18
CA LYS A 21 -47.47 -8.66 0.93
C LYS A 21 -47.89 -7.22 1.18
N LYS A 22 -48.59 -6.95 2.29
CA LYS A 22 -48.93 -5.59 2.69
C LYS A 22 -47.69 -4.79 3.07
N GLU A 23 -46.81 -5.34 3.90
CA GLU A 23 -45.59 -4.65 4.32
C GLU A 23 -44.59 -4.45 3.17
N MET A 24 -44.46 -5.41 2.25
CA MET A 24 -43.67 -5.22 1.02
C MET A 24 -44.22 -4.07 0.15
N LYS A 25 -45.54 -3.95 -0.02
CA LYS A 25 -46.15 -2.80 -0.72
C LYS A 25 -45.94 -1.47 0.02
N THR A 26 -45.99 -1.49 1.35
CA THR A 26 -45.67 -0.31 2.18
C THR A 26 -44.22 0.13 1.92
N ALA A 27 -43.28 -0.81 1.92
CA ALA A 27 -41.88 -0.55 1.63
C ALA A 27 -41.68 -0.03 0.20
N GLU A 28 -42.29 -0.67 -0.80
CA GLU A 28 -42.21 -0.23 -2.19
C GLU A 28 -42.71 1.21 -2.38
N LYS A 29 -43.84 1.57 -1.75
CA LYS A 29 -44.37 2.93 -1.78
C LYS A 29 -43.41 3.92 -1.12
N ALA A 30 -42.89 3.57 0.06
CA ALA A 30 -41.93 4.41 0.78
C ALA A 30 -40.64 4.65 -0.03
N LEU A 31 -40.16 3.64 -0.78
CA LEU A 31 -39.00 3.79 -1.66
C LEU A 31 -39.26 4.72 -2.84
N LYS A 32 -40.46 4.69 -3.43
CA LYS A 32 -40.87 5.64 -4.47
C LYS A 32 -40.87 7.09 -3.95
N ASP A 33 -41.24 7.27 -2.68
CA ASP A 33 -41.21 8.55 -1.99
C ASP A 33 -39.82 8.91 -1.42
N SER A 34 -38.77 8.16 -1.77
CA SER A 34 -37.39 8.30 -1.25
C SER A 34 -37.28 8.24 0.28
N ASN A 35 -38.21 7.57 0.95
CA ASN A 35 -38.30 7.39 2.39
C ASN A 35 -37.79 6.00 2.81
N ALA A 36 -36.49 5.80 2.65
CA ALA A 36 -35.83 4.53 2.97
C ALA A 36 -35.96 4.12 4.45
N THR A 37 -36.06 5.05 5.39
CA THR A 37 -36.25 4.74 6.82
C THR A 37 -37.61 4.06 7.06
N ALA A 38 -38.68 4.56 6.43
CA ALA A 38 -39.99 3.93 6.51
C ALA A 38 -40.00 2.56 5.82
N ALA A 39 -39.34 2.42 4.67
CA ALA A 39 -39.17 1.14 4.00
C ALA A 39 -38.43 0.11 4.87
N LYS A 40 -37.33 0.52 5.52
CA LYS A 40 -36.55 -0.32 6.46
C LYS A 40 -37.40 -0.79 7.64
N THR A 41 -38.27 0.08 8.15
CA THR A 41 -39.19 -0.28 9.25
C THR A 41 -40.19 -1.35 8.81
N ALA A 42 -40.82 -1.17 7.65
CA ALA A 42 -41.79 -2.13 7.10
C ALA A 42 -41.13 -3.48 6.82
N LEU A 43 -39.96 -3.50 6.17
CA LEU A 43 -39.24 -4.73 5.84
C LEU A 43 -38.70 -5.45 7.09
N SER A 44 -38.22 -4.73 8.10
CA SER A 44 -37.75 -5.32 9.35
C SER A 44 -38.85 -6.13 10.06
N SER A 45 -40.10 -5.67 9.99
CA SER A 45 -41.25 -6.33 10.64
C SER A 45 -41.58 -7.72 10.06
N ILE A 46 -41.10 -8.03 8.86
CA ILE A 46 -41.35 -9.30 8.17
C ILE A 46 -40.09 -10.14 7.91
N SER A 47 -38.91 -9.67 8.34
CA SER A 47 -37.60 -10.30 8.08
C SER A 47 -37.56 -11.80 8.38
N ALA A 48 -37.86 -12.21 9.62
CA ALA A 48 -37.84 -13.62 10.04
C ALA A 48 -38.82 -14.51 9.25
N MET A 49 -39.94 -13.95 8.79
CA MET A 49 -40.90 -14.67 7.95
C MET A 49 -40.37 -14.85 6.52
N MET A 50 -39.62 -13.88 6.00
CA MET A 50 -39.06 -13.93 4.65
C MET A 50 -37.83 -14.83 4.55
N GLU A 51 -37.01 -14.91 5.60
CA GLU A 51 -35.92 -15.89 5.69
C GLU A 51 -36.41 -17.34 5.57
N SER A 52 -37.63 -17.62 6.03
CA SER A 52 -38.23 -18.96 6.05
C SER A 52 -39.37 -19.16 5.05
N ALA A 53 -39.64 -18.18 4.17
CA ALA A 53 -40.77 -18.24 3.24
C ALA A 53 -40.61 -19.35 2.18
N GLU A 54 -41.70 -20.07 1.90
CA GLU A 54 -41.71 -21.17 0.94
C GLU A 54 -41.83 -20.71 -0.53
N ASP A 55 -42.34 -19.49 -0.79
CA ASP A 55 -42.46 -18.95 -2.15
C ASP A 55 -41.21 -18.14 -2.53
N PRO A 56 -40.37 -18.63 -3.46
CA PRO A 56 -39.17 -17.91 -3.91
C PRO A 56 -39.47 -16.53 -4.49
N LYS A 57 -40.68 -16.30 -5.01
CA LYS A 57 -41.06 -14.99 -5.56
C LYS A 57 -41.21 -13.94 -4.46
N ASP A 58 -41.85 -14.31 -3.36
CA ASP A 58 -42.06 -13.41 -2.24
C ASP A 58 -40.71 -13.14 -1.53
N GLN A 59 -39.82 -14.15 -1.45
CA GLN A 59 -38.44 -13.95 -0.98
C GLN A 59 -37.63 -13.00 -1.87
N ALA A 60 -37.64 -13.23 -3.19
CA ALA A 60 -36.91 -12.38 -4.14
C ALA A 60 -37.41 -10.93 -4.10
N GLU A 61 -38.74 -10.72 -4.02
CA GLU A 61 -39.33 -9.38 -3.88
C GLU A 61 -38.89 -8.69 -2.58
N TYR A 62 -38.91 -9.42 -1.47
CA TYR A 62 -38.44 -8.91 -0.17
C TYR A 62 -36.97 -8.46 -0.24
N TYR A 63 -36.07 -9.33 -0.71
CA TYR A 63 -34.64 -9.00 -0.78
C TYR A 63 -34.36 -7.90 -1.80
N PHE A 64 -35.13 -7.81 -2.88
CA PHE A 64 -34.99 -6.70 -3.84
C PHE A 64 -35.38 -5.36 -3.21
N LEU A 65 -36.49 -5.32 -2.46
CA LEU A 65 -36.89 -4.11 -1.72
C LEU A 65 -35.88 -3.77 -0.60
N LEU A 66 -35.31 -4.79 0.06
CA LEU A 66 -34.28 -4.61 1.06
C LEU A 66 -32.99 -4.04 0.46
N GLY A 67 -32.57 -4.53 -0.71
CA GLY A 67 -31.44 -3.99 -1.48
C GLY A 67 -31.65 -2.53 -1.84
N ASN A 68 -32.82 -2.19 -2.41
CA ASN A 68 -33.16 -0.80 -2.76
C ASN A 68 -33.21 0.12 -1.54
N THR A 69 -33.75 -0.37 -0.43
CA THR A 69 -33.81 0.36 0.84
C THR A 69 -32.43 0.70 1.36
N ASN A 70 -31.56 -0.30 1.46
CA ASN A 70 -30.21 -0.10 1.95
C ASN A 70 -29.36 0.73 0.98
N GLY A 71 -29.56 0.59 -0.34
CA GLY A 71 -28.92 1.43 -1.34
C GLY A 71 -29.32 2.91 -1.23
N GLN A 72 -30.60 3.21 -0.97
CA GLN A 72 -31.03 4.60 -0.70
C GLN A 72 -30.47 5.14 0.62
N LEU A 73 -30.31 4.31 1.65
CA LEU A 73 -29.68 4.72 2.92
C LEU A 73 -28.18 5.01 2.73
N ALA A 74 -27.48 4.14 2.00
CA ALA A 74 -26.07 4.35 1.66
C ALA A 74 -25.85 5.67 0.91
N LYS A 75 -26.70 5.99 -0.08
CA LYS A 75 -26.66 7.28 -0.79
C LYS A 75 -26.94 8.51 0.07
N LYS A 76 -27.50 8.33 1.28
CA LYS A 76 -27.72 9.39 2.28
C LYS A 76 -26.62 9.45 3.35
N GLY A 77 -25.50 8.74 3.13
CA GLY A 77 -24.33 8.75 4.01
C GLY A 77 -24.30 7.64 5.06
N ASP A 78 -25.25 6.70 5.05
CA ASP A 78 -25.17 5.49 5.88
C ASP A 78 -24.34 4.41 5.20
N ASN A 79 -23.02 4.61 5.19
CA ASN A 79 -22.08 3.71 4.50
C ASN A 79 -22.17 2.25 5.00
N ALA A 80 -22.59 2.02 6.25
CA ALA A 80 -22.80 0.67 6.78
C ALA A 80 -23.96 -0.07 6.10
N SER A 81 -24.94 0.66 5.53
CA SER A 81 -26.03 0.06 4.76
C SER A 81 -25.56 -0.44 3.38
N LEU A 82 -24.38 -0.08 2.90
CA LEU A 82 -23.91 -0.44 1.56
C LEU A 82 -23.68 -1.95 1.38
N GLU A 83 -23.00 -2.60 2.33
CA GLU A 83 -22.80 -4.05 2.33
C GLU A 83 -24.13 -4.81 2.45
N SER A 84 -25.07 -4.28 3.24
CA SER A 84 -26.41 -4.83 3.38
C SER A 84 -27.19 -4.77 2.05
N ALA A 85 -27.00 -3.70 1.27
CA ALA A 85 -27.62 -3.58 -0.06
C ALA A 85 -27.07 -4.64 -1.01
N VAL A 86 -25.75 -4.80 -1.06
CA VAL A 86 -25.06 -5.79 -1.89
C VAL A 86 -25.53 -7.21 -1.56
N THR A 87 -25.50 -7.57 -0.28
CA THR A 87 -25.91 -8.89 0.21
C THR A 87 -27.37 -9.19 -0.19
N ALA A 88 -28.25 -8.21 -0.06
CA ALA A 88 -29.65 -8.38 -0.42
C ALA A 88 -29.82 -8.59 -1.94
N TYR A 89 -29.14 -7.85 -2.80
CA TYR A 89 -29.19 -8.08 -4.25
C TYR A 89 -28.58 -9.41 -4.68
N GLN A 90 -27.48 -9.84 -4.05
CA GLN A 90 -26.90 -11.17 -4.30
C GLN A 90 -27.89 -12.29 -3.91
N LYS A 91 -28.63 -12.12 -2.81
CA LYS A 91 -29.70 -13.04 -2.43
C LYS A 91 -30.82 -13.11 -3.46
N VAL A 92 -31.22 -11.99 -4.06
CA VAL A 92 -32.21 -11.98 -5.15
C VAL A 92 -31.75 -12.89 -6.29
N ILE A 93 -30.51 -12.70 -6.76
CA ILE A 93 -29.94 -13.47 -7.86
C ILE A 93 -29.89 -14.96 -7.49
N GLU A 94 -29.39 -15.29 -6.30
CA GLU A 94 -29.29 -16.67 -5.81
C GLU A 94 -30.67 -17.37 -5.76
N ILE A 95 -31.71 -16.68 -5.26
CA ILE A 95 -33.07 -17.22 -5.12
C ILE A 95 -33.70 -17.46 -6.49
N GLU A 96 -33.58 -16.50 -7.40
CA GLU A 96 -34.19 -16.60 -8.73
C GLU A 96 -33.47 -17.62 -9.62
N GLU A 97 -32.14 -17.72 -9.55
CA GLU A 97 -31.36 -18.75 -10.23
C GLU A 97 -31.74 -20.16 -9.76
N LYS A 98 -31.81 -20.37 -8.43
CA LYS A 98 -32.21 -21.68 -7.86
C LYS A 98 -33.64 -22.08 -8.20
N SER A 99 -34.55 -21.10 -8.28
CA SER A 99 -35.97 -21.37 -8.55
C SER A 99 -36.32 -21.44 -10.03
N GLY A 100 -35.46 -20.93 -10.92
CA GLY A 100 -35.72 -20.79 -12.36
C GLY A 100 -36.79 -19.75 -12.71
N LYS A 101 -37.16 -18.88 -11.76
CA LYS A 101 -38.24 -17.89 -11.91
C LYS A 101 -37.69 -16.47 -11.73
N GLY A 102 -37.12 -15.90 -12.78
CA GLY A 102 -36.56 -14.55 -12.76
C GLY A 102 -37.62 -13.46 -12.91
N LYS A 103 -37.59 -12.46 -12.02
CA LYS A 103 -38.34 -11.19 -12.11
C LYS A 103 -37.46 -9.99 -11.76
N PHE A 104 -36.53 -10.13 -10.82
CA PHE A 104 -35.76 -9.04 -10.23
C PHE A 104 -34.25 -9.15 -10.46
N SER A 105 -33.74 -10.29 -10.95
CA SER A 105 -32.29 -10.52 -11.10
C SER A 105 -31.59 -9.52 -12.01
N ASP A 106 -32.21 -9.13 -13.12
CA ASP A 106 -31.61 -8.17 -14.05
C ASP A 106 -31.51 -6.77 -13.42
N ASP A 107 -32.58 -6.34 -12.76
CA ASP A 107 -32.58 -5.08 -12.01
C ASP A 107 -31.58 -5.13 -10.85
N ALA A 108 -31.50 -6.24 -10.11
CA ALA A 108 -30.54 -6.44 -9.03
C ALA A 108 -29.09 -6.36 -9.54
N LYS A 109 -28.78 -6.96 -10.69
CA LYS A 109 -27.48 -6.85 -11.36
C LYS A 109 -27.17 -5.42 -11.77
N GLN A 110 -28.16 -4.68 -12.29
CA GLN A 110 -27.99 -3.27 -12.61
C GLN A 110 -27.70 -2.43 -11.37
N GLN A 111 -28.42 -2.67 -10.26
CA GLN A 111 -28.17 -1.98 -8.99
C GLN A 111 -26.79 -2.32 -8.41
N LEU A 112 -26.37 -3.59 -8.47
CA LEU A 112 -25.03 -4.01 -8.08
C LEU A 112 -23.93 -3.32 -8.90
N THR A 113 -24.13 -3.17 -10.21
CA THR A 113 -23.20 -2.45 -11.08
C THR A 113 -23.07 -0.98 -10.66
N ALA A 114 -24.19 -0.31 -10.38
CA ALA A 114 -24.18 1.07 -9.90
C ALA A 114 -23.51 1.20 -8.52
N LEU A 115 -23.80 0.28 -7.59
CA LEU A 115 -23.16 0.27 -6.27
C LEU A 115 -21.65 -0.01 -6.35
N THR A 116 -21.21 -0.82 -7.31
CA THR A 116 -19.77 -1.06 -7.52
C THR A 116 -19.05 0.22 -7.92
N ALA A 117 -19.62 1.02 -8.82
CA ALA A 117 -19.06 2.32 -9.17
C ALA A 117 -19.00 3.28 -7.97
N ASP A 118 -20.07 3.31 -7.16
CA ASP A 118 -20.12 4.12 -5.93
C ASP A 118 -19.06 3.66 -4.90
N LEU A 119 -18.88 2.34 -4.72
CA LEU A 119 -17.88 1.74 -3.85
C LEU A 119 -16.46 2.10 -4.26
N VAL A 120 -16.14 1.97 -5.55
CA VAL A 120 -14.82 2.27 -6.09
C VAL A 120 -14.49 3.76 -5.94
N ASN A 121 -15.43 4.64 -6.27
CA ASN A 121 -15.24 6.09 -6.09
C ASN A 121 -15.02 6.45 -4.61
N SER A 122 -15.81 5.86 -3.70
CA SER A 122 -15.63 6.05 -2.27
C SER A 122 -14.28 5.50 -1.77
N ALA A 123 -13.83 4.35 -2.28
CA ALA A 123 -12.54 3.78 -1.91
C ALA A 123 -11.35 4.65 -2.38
N VAL A 124 -11.48 5.29 -3.55
CA VAL A 124 -10.48 6.26 -4.04
C VAL A 124 -10.41 7.48 -3.12
N GLU A 125 -11.56 8.02 -2.71
CA GLU A 125 -11.62 9.12 -1.74
C GLU A 125 -11.01 8.72 -0.39
N ASP A 126 -11.32 7.53 0.11
CA ASP A 126 -10.78 7.03 1.37
C ASP A 126 -9.26 6.84 1.31
N ASN A 127 -8.73 6.28 0.21
CA ASN A 127 -7.28 6.20 -0.01
C ASN A 127 -6.63 7.60 -0.01
N GLY A 128 -7.22 8.58 -0.69
CA GLY A 128 -6.74 9.96 -0.69
C GLY A 128 -6.74 10.59 0.70
N ASN A 129 -7.69 10.21 1.55
CA ASN A 129 -7.81 10.60 2.95
C ASN A 129 -7.02 9.70 3.92
N LYS A 130 -6.21 8.77 3.42
CA LYS A 130 -5.43 7.79 4.20
C LYS A 130 -6.27 6.84 5.08
N LYS A 131 -7.55 6.68 4.76
CA LYS A 131 -8.49 5.70 5.35
C LYS A 131 -8.35 4.37 4.62
N PHE A 132 -7.18 3.77 4.77
CA PHE A 132 -6.75 2.63 3.95
C PHE A 132 -7.55 1.35 4.23
N GLU A 133 -7.98 1.15 5.47
CA GLU A 133 -8.81 -0.01 5.83
C GLU A 133 -10.16 0.05 5.11
N GLU A 134 -10.84 1.19 5.22
CA GLU A 134 -12.15 1.40 4.66
C GLU A 134 -12.13 1.39 3.12
N ALA A 135 -11.01 1.82 2.52
CA ALA A 135 -10.79 1.69 1.08
C ALA A 135 -10.62 0.22 0.67
N ALA A 136 -9.78 -0.53 1.40
CA ALA A 136 -9.52 -1.95 1.12
C ALA A 136 -10.80 -2.79 1.19
N GLU A 137 -11.63 -2.57 2.21
CA GLU A 137 -12.90 -3.30 2.39
C GLU A 137 -13.89 -3.01 1.26
N LYS A 138 -14.01 -1.75 0.82
CA LYS A 138 -14.89 -1.38 -0.29
C LYS A 138 -14.42 -1.96 -1.63
N LEU A 139 -13.12 -1.98 -1.88
CA LEU A 139 -12.53 -2.59 -3.06
C LEU A 139 -12.73 -4.11 -3.05
N TYR A 140 -12.53 -4.75 -1.89
CA TYR A 140 -12.79 -6.19 -1.75
C TYR A 140 -14.26 -6.53 -1.99
N LEU A 141 -15.19 -5.72 -1.45
CA LEU A 141 -16.61 -5.88 -1.71
C LEU A 141 -16.94 -5.70 -3.21
N SER A 142 -16.31 -4.72 -3.87
CA SER A 142 -16.45 -4.51 -5.32
C SER A 142 -16.02 -5.73 -6.14
N TYR A 143 -14.91 -6.36 -5.74
CA TYR A 143 -14.47 -7.63 -6.31
C TYR A 143 -15.49 -8.76 -6.05
N LYS A 144 -16.05 -8.90 -4.85
CA LYS A 144 -17.08 -9.91 -4.57
C LYS A 144 -18.37 -9.71 -5.38
N ILE A 145 -18.70 -8.46 -5.75
CA ILE A 145 -19.84 -8.15 -6.63
C ILE A 145 -19.54 -8.55 -8.07
N SER A 146 -18.32 -8.26 -8.56
CA SER A 146 -17.87 -8.57 -9.91
C SER A 146 -16.57 -9.37 -9.89
N PRO A 147 -16.61 -10.69 -9.60
CA PRO A 147 -15.40 -11.50 -9.45
C PRO A 147 -14.56 -11.62 -10.74
N GLN A 148 -15.15 -11.29 -11.89
CA GLN A 148 -14.44 -11.24 -13.17
C GLN A 148 -13.46 -10.06 -13.24
N ASP A 149 -13.76 -8.97 -12.53
CA ASP A 149 -12.87 -7.82 -12.41
C ASP A 149 -11.98 -7.99 -11.19
N THR A 150 -10.94 -8.79 -11.38
CA THR A 150 -9.93 -9.11 -10.37
C THR A 150 -9.04 -7.91 -10.01
N SER A 151 -9.13 -6.79 -10.76
CA SER A 151 -8.35 -5.59 -10.45
C SER A 151 -8.72 -4.98 -9.11
N TYR A 152 -10.00 -5.03 -8.71
CA TYR A 152 -10.45 -4.55 -7.41
C TYR A 152 -9.81 -5.32 -6.25
N LEU A 153 -9.61 -6.63 -6.40
CA LEU A 153 -8.93 -7.43 -5.37
C LEU A 153 -7.46 -7.04 -5.23
N TYR A 154 -6.77 -6.75 -6.33
CA TYR A 154 -5.41 -6.21 -6.31
C TYR A 154 -5.34 -4.86 -5.59
N TYR A 155 -6.26 -3.94 -5.90
CA TYR A 155 -6.29 -2.65 -5.21
C TYR A 155 -6.68 -2.79 -3.74
N ALA A 156 -7.56 -3.73 -3.39
CA ALA A 156 -7.88 -4.03 -2.00
C ALA A 156 -6.65 -4.51 -1.22
N ALA A 157 -5.86 -5.41 -1.80
CA ALA A 157 -4.60 -5.88 -1.22
C ALA A 157 -3.60 -4.73 -1.02
N SER A 158 -3.44 -3.86 -2.03
CA SER A 158 -2.56 -2.69 -1.96
C SER A 158 -3.00 -1.68 -0.89
N SER A 159 -4.29 -1.34 -0.83
CA SER A 159 -4.83 -0.47 0.22
C SER A 159 -4.62 -1.07 1.61
N ALA A 160 -4.85 -2.37 1.80
CA ALA A 160 -4.61 -3.03 3.07
C ALA A 160 -3.13 -2.96 3.50
N VAL A 161 -2.18 -3.14 2.57
CA VAL A 161 -0.74 -2.93 2.84
C VAL A 161 -0.44 -1.49 3.28
N ASN A 162 -0.99 -0.50 2.58
CA ASN A 162 -0.76 0.91 2.91
C ASN A 162 -1.31 1.29 4.30
N GLY A 163 -2.37 0.62 4.76
CA GLY A 163 -2.89 0.75 6.12
C GLY A 163 -2.17 -0.10 7.17
N GLY A 164 -1.20 -0.93 6.79
CA GLY A 164 -0.53 -1.86 7.69
C GLY A 164 -1.40 -3.05 8.12
N HIS A 165 -2.52 -3.31 7.43
CA HIS A 165 -3.43 -4.44 7.69
C HIS A 165 -2.92 -5.71 7.00
N TYR A 166 -1.76 -6.18 7.43
CA TYR A 166 -0.98 -7.23 6.76
C TYR A 166 -1.71 -8.57 6.62
N GLU A 167 -2.51 -8.99 7.61
CA GLU A 167 -3.30 -10.21 7.53
C GLU A 167 -4.41 -10.14 6.47
N LYS A 168 -5.10 -8.99 6.37
CA LYS A 168 -6.11 -8.75 5.32
C LYS A 168 -5.44 -8.72 3.95
N ALA A 169 -4.34 -7.97 3.83
CA ALA A 169 -3.56 -7.90 2.60
C ALA A 169 -3.09 -9.28 2.13
N LEU A 170 -2.57 -10.10 3.04
CA LEU A 170 -2.14 -11.47 2.73
C LEU A 170 -3.28 -12.30 2.18
N THR A 171 -4.45 -12.27 2.86
CA THR A 171 -5.66 -12.97 2.42
C THR A 171 -6.04 -12.57 0.98
N TYR A 172 -5.98 -11.28 0.66
CA TYR A 172 -6.30 -10.78 -0.67
C TYR A 172 -5.26 -11.18 -1.72
N TYR A 173 -3.96 -11.18 -1.39
CA TYR A 173 -2.92 -11.65 -2.31
C TYR A 173 -2.96 -13.15 -2.55
N GLU A 174 -3.26 -13.97 -1.53
CA GLU A 174 -3.47 -15.40 -1.68
C GLU A 174 -4.68 -15.67 -2.61
N GLU A 175 -5.79 -14.94 -2.42
CA GLU A 175 -6.97 -15.04 -3.31
C GLU A 175 -6.63 -14.61 -4.76
N LEU A 176 -5.78 -13.59 -4.96
CA LEU A 176 -5.30 -13.21 -6.31
C LEU A 176 -4.50 -14.32 -6.98
N GLN A 177 -3.64 -15.00 -6.22
CA GLN A 177 -2.84 -16.12 -6.72
C GLN A 177 -3.74 -17.30 -7.09
N GLU A 178 -4.74 -17.62 -6.25
CA GLU A 178 -5.70 -18.71 -6.49
C GLU A 178 -6.52 -18.48 -7.77
N VAL A 179 -6.98 -17.26 -8.02
CA VAL A 179 -7.73 -16.93 -9.25
C VAL A 179 -6.82 -16.73 -10.46
N GLY A 180 -5.50 -16.90 -10.31
CA GLY A 180 -4.52 -16.81 -11.39
C GLY A 180 -4.35 -15.39 -11.94
N TYR A 181 -4.64 -14.36 -11.15
CA TYR A 181 -4.49 -12.97 -11.55
C TYR A 181 -3.04 -12.69 -11.95
N ASP A 182 -2.85 -12.20 -13.18
CA ASP A 182 -1.54 -11.81 -13.68
C ASP A 182 -1.36 -10.28 -13.75
N GLY A 183 -2.41 -9.52 -13.49
CA GLY A 183 -2.45 -8.05 -13.53
C GLY A 183 -2.07 -7.41 -14.85
N SER A 184 -1.93 -8.20 -15.91
CA SER A 184 -1.61 -7.69 -17.23
C SER A 184 -2.87 -7.19 -17.93
N GLY A 185 -2.81 -5.98 -18.46
CA GLY A 185 -3.83 -5.37 -19.30
C GLY A 185 -3.33 -5.21 -20.74
N MET A 186 -4.25 -4.86 -21.64
CA MET A 186 -3.87 -4.34 -22.95
C MET A 186 -3.73 -2.82 -22.87
N ILE A 187 -2.57 -2.31 -23.26
CA ILE A 187 -2.28 -0.90 -23.44
C ILE A 187 -2.41 -0.60 -24.93
N TYR A 188 -3.28 0.33 -25.30
CA TYR A 188 -3.47 0.74 -26.68
C TYR A 188 -2.76 2.07 -26.91
N LYS A 189 -1.86 2.06 -27.89
CA LYS A 189 -1.04 3.22 -28.24
C LYS A 189 -1.25 3.63 -29.68
N ALA A 190 -1.02 4.90 -29.98
CA ALA A 190 -0.86 5.40 -31.34
C ALA A 190 0.05 6.64 -31.36
N THR A 191 0.65 6.91 -32.50
CA THR A 191 1.52 8.09 -32.68
C THR A 191 0.69 9.26 -33.15
N ASN A 192 0.68 10.35 -32.40
CA ASN A 192 0.07 11.61 -32.78
C ASN A 192 0.82 12.19 -33.99
N ILE A 193 0.11 12.54 -35.07
CA ILE A 193 0.75 13.01 -36.29
C ILE A 193 1.32 14.44 -36.15
N GLU A 194 0.69 15.28 -35.33
CA GLU A 194 1.11 16.67 -35.14
C GLU A 194 2.36 16.75 -34.27
N THR A 195 2.39 16.00 -33.17
CA THR A 195 3.50 16.05 -32.20
C THR A 195 4.60 15.01 -32.49
N GLY A 196 4.26 13.91 -33.17
CA GLY A 196 5.14 12.76 -33.37
C GLY A 196 5.29 11.88 -32.13
N GLU A 197 4.54 12.14 -31.06
CA GLU A 197 4.61 11.39 -29.80
C GLU A 197 3.72 10.16 -29.82
N VAL A 198 4.17 9.09 -29.15
CA VAL A 198 3.35 7.90 -28.90
C VAL A 198 2.52 8.14 -27.64
N GLU A 199 1.20 8.07 -27.78
CA GLU A 199 0.26 8.30 -26.69
C GLU A 199 -0.54 7.03 -26.37
N GLU A 200 -0.83 6.81 -25.08
CA GLU A 200 -1.70 5.74 -24.60
C GLU A 200 -3.15 6.24 -24.47
N MET A 201 -4.14 5.44 -24.89
CA MET A 201 -5.56 5.81 -24.80
C MET A 201 -6.49 4.57 -24.84
N ASP A 202 -7.80 4.77 -24.64
CA ASP A 202 -8.79 3.69 -24.81
C ASP A 202 -8.78 3.15 -26.26
N LYS A 203 -9.02 1.85 -26.44
CA LYS A 203 -9.00 1.20 -27.75
C LYS A 203 -9.94 1.87 -28.76
N ASN A 204 -11.16 2.22 -28.36
CA ASN A 204 -12.13 2.82 -29.28
C ASN A 204 -11.73 4.24 -29.64
N GLN A 205 -11.18 4.98 -28.68
CA GLN A 205 -10.62 6.31 -28.92
C GLN A 205 -9.43 6.23 -29.88
N ARG A 206 -8.49 5.31 -29.64
CA ARG A 206 -7.33 5.04 -30.51
C ARG A 206 -7.79 4.73 -31.93
N ASP A 207 -8.68 3.76 -32.08
CA ASP A 207 -9.19 3.31 -33.39
C ASP A 207 -9.92 4.46 -34.11
N LEU A 208 -10.66 5.32 -33.40
CA LEU A 208 -11.33 6.50 -33.95
C LEU A 208 -10.33 7.57 -34.41
N MET A 209 -9.31 7.86 -33.59
CA MET A 209 -8.29 8.89 -33.85
C MET A 209 -7.37 8.50 -35.01
N VAL A 210 -7.03 7.22 -35.12
CA VAL A 210 -6.32 6.69 -36.28
C VAL A 210 -7.20 6.80 -37.52
N LYS A 211 -8.49 6.49 -37.42
CA LYS A 211 -9.43 6.61 -38.53
C LYS A 211 -9.67 8.05 -38.98
N SER A 212 -9.66 9.04 -38.07
CA SER A 212 -9.74 10.46 -38.43
C SER A 212 -8.46 11.00 -39.03
N GLY A 213 -7.35 10.25 -39.00
CA GLY A 213 -6.06 10.66 -39.53
C GLY A 213 -5.34 11.67 -38.64
N SER A 214 -5.71 11.82 -37.36
CA SER A 214 -4.96 12.59 -36.37
C SER A 214 -3.83 11.77 -35.74
N TYR A 215 -3.95 10.44 -35.77
CA TYR A 215 -2.95 9.50 -35.27
C TYR A 215 -2.60 8.45 -36.32
N LYS A 216 -1.43 7.83 -36.19
CA LYS A 216 -0.93 6.74 -37.03
C LYS A 216 -0.27 5.65 -36.18
N ASP A 217 0.13 4.56 -36.83
CA ASP A 217 0.92 3.48 -36.22
C ASP A 217 0.30 2.93 -34.92
N PRO A 218 -0.94 2.39 -34.98
CA PRO A 218 -1.58 1.79 -33.82
C PRO A 218 -0.78 0.59 -33.31
N ALA A 219 -0.54 0.54 -32.01
CA ALA A 219 0.09 -0.59 -31.34
C ALA A 219 -0.78 -1.07 -30.17
N ASP A 220 -0.84 -2.39 -30.01
CA ASP A 220 -1.47 -3.06 -28.87
C ASP A 220 -0.35 -3.75 -28.10
N GLU A 221 -0.13 -3.34 -26.84
CA GLU A 221 0.95 -3.83 -25.99
C GLU A 221 0.36 -4.52 -24.76
N LYS A 222 0.89 -5.69 -24.41
CA LYS A 222 0.54 -6.34 -23.14
C LYS A 222 1.35 -5.67 -22.03
N SER A 223 0.67 -5.12 -21.02
CA SER A 223 1.37 -4.56 -19.87
C SER A 223 2.15 -5.66 -19.14
N PRO A 224 3.26 -5.31 -18.46
CA PRO A 224 3.98 -6.26 -17.62
C PRO A 224 3.05 -6.94 -16.62
N SER A 225 3.33 -8.21 -16.33
CA SER A 225 2.58 -8.95 -15.32
C SER A 225 2.91 -8.43 -13.92
N LYS A 226 1.88 -8.34 -13.07
CA LYS A 226 2.01 -8.03 -11.65
C LYS A 226 2.33 -9.25 -10.79
N LYS A 227 2.51 -10.46 -11.36
CA LYS A 227 2.82 -11.67 -10.59
C LYS A 227 4.06 -11.53 -9.72
N ALA A 228 5.14 -10.99 -10.30
CA ALA A 228 6.38 -10.74 -9.56
C ALA A 228 6.14 -9.79 -8.37
N GLU A 229 5.36 -8.73 -8.59
CA GLU A 229 4.99 -7.77 -7.55
C GLU A 229 4.14 -8.41 -6.44
N ILE A 230 3.16 -9.24 -6.80
CA ILE A 230 2.30 -9.95 -5.85
C ILE A 230 3.14 -10.88 -4.98
N VAL A 231 3.99 -11.72 -5.57
CA VAL A 231 4.82 -12.66 -4.80
C VAL A 231 5.82 -11.91 -3.92
N LYS A 232 6.39 -10.79 -4.41
CA LYS A 232 7.24 -9.89 -3.62
C LYS A 232 6.49 -9.33 -2.41
N ASN A 233 5.29 -8.79 -2.61
CA ASN A 233 4.48 -8.21 -1.54
C ASN A 233 4.07 -9.28 -0.52
N THR A 234 3.72 -10.49 -0.96
CA THR A 234 3.46 -11.63 -0.06
C THR A 234 4.67 -11.96 0.82
N ALA A 235 5.89 -12.00 0.27
CA ALA A 235 7.11 -12.25 1.05
C ALA A 235 7.39 -11.15 2.10
N LEU A 236 7.19 -9.89 1.72
CA LEU A 236 7.31 -8.75 2.62
C LEU A 236 6.26 -8.82 3.74
N ILE A 237 5.01 -9.16 3.41
CA ILE A 237 3.93 -9.29 4.39
C ILE A 237 4.23 -10.41 5.39
N TYR A 238 4.67 -11.59 4.95
CA TYR A 238 5.07 -12.65 5.87
C TYR A 238 6.22 -12.20 6.80
N THR A 239 7.16 -11.41 6.29
CA THR A 239 8.26 -10.82 7.09
C THR A 239 7.72 -9.89 8.18
N GLN A 240 6.75 -9.03 7.84
CA GLN A 240 6.10 -8.11 8.79
C GLN A 240 5.28 -8.87 9.85
N LEU A 241 4.62 -9.96 9.47
CA LEU A 241 3.86 -10.83 10.37
C LEU A 241 4.76 -11.73 11.23
N GLY A 242 6.08 -11.73 11.03
CA GLY A 242 7.01 -12.62 11.73
C GLY A 242 6.85 -14.10 11.37
N GLN A 243 6.25 -14.39 10.21
CA GLN A 243 6.10 -15.74 9.68
C GLN A 243 7.33 -16.08 8.82
N ASP A 244 8.50 -16.14 9.48
CA ASP A 244 9.80 -16.15 8.81
C ASP A 244 9.98 -17.33 7.83
N ASP A 245 9.53 -18.54 8.19
CA ASP A 245 9.61 -19.72 7.31
C ASP A 245 8.83 -19.53 5.99
N LYS A 246 7.60 -18.97 6.09
CA LYS A 246 6.78 -18.68 4.90
C LYS A 246 7.34 -17.52 4.10
N ALA A 247 7.95 -16.53 4.77
CA ALA A 247 8.62 -15.44 4.09
C ALA A 247 9.79 -15.95 3.24
N LEU A 248 10.58 -16.90 3.74
CA LEU A 248 11.67 -17.51 2.98
C LEU A 248 11.18 -18.28 1.74
N GLU A 249 10.11 -19.07 1.87
CA GLU A 249 9.48 -19.76 0.73
C GLU A 249 8.92 -18.76 -0.30
N ALA A 250 8.29 -17.68 0.18
CA ALA A 250 7.79 -16.62 -0.68
C ALA A 250 8.92 -15.85 -1.38
N TYR A 251 10.06 -15.58 -0.72
CA TYR A 251 11.23 -14.97 -1.37
C TYR A 251 11.82 -15.88 -2.45
N GLN A 252 11.87 -17.19 -2.22
CA GLN A 252 12.30 -18.14 -3.25
C GLN A 252 11.40 -18.02 -4.49
N THR A 253 10.08 -18.09 -4.30
CA THR A 253 9.11 -17.96 -5.39
C THR A 253 9.20 -16.60 -6.09
N ALA A 254 9.43 -15.53 -5.33
CA ALA A 254 9.60 -14.18 -5.88
C ALA A 254 10.84 -14.09 -6.77
N ARG A 255 11.96 -14.67 -6.32
CA ARG A 255 13.22 -14.70 -7.06
C ARG A 255 13.15 -15.58 -8.31
N GLU A 256 12.39 -16.67 -8.28
CA GLU A 256 12.12 -17.48 -9.47
C GLU A 256 11.28 -16.72 -10.50
N SER A 257 10.34 -15.89 -10.04
CA SER A 257 9.47 -15.07 -10.90
C SER A 257 10.16 -13.81 -11.43
N ASN A 258 11.14 -13.28 -10.70
CA ASN A 258 11.88 -12.08 -11.05
C ASN A 258 13.36 -12.21 -10.65
N PRO A 259 14.15 -12.98 -11.40
CA PRO A 259 15.55 -13.28 -11.06
C PRO A 259 16.44 -12.05 -11.08
N ASP A 260 16.01 -10.97 -11.74
CA ASP A 260 16.79 -9.74 -11.93
C ASP A 260 16.52 -8.67 -10.83
N ASP A 261 15.57 -8.88 -9.92
CA ASP A 261 15.29 -7.92 -8.82
C ASP A 261 16.20 -8.16 -7.61
N VAL A 262 17.33 -7.45 -7.59
CA VAL A 262 18.29 -7.46 -6.47
C VAL A 262 17.64 -7.13 -5.12
N ASN A 263 16.56 -6.33 -5.09
CA ASN A 263 15.90 -5.98 -3.83
C ASN A 263 15.29 -7.20 -3.14
N LEU A 264 14.92 -8.25 -3.89
CA LEU A 264 14.47 -9.51 -3.29
C LEU A 264 15.59 -10.18 -2.49
N ILE A 265 16.83 -10.13 -3.01
CA ILE A 265 18.01 -10.65 -2.32
C ILE A 265 18.29 -9.83 -1.06
N LEU A 266 18.22 -8.50 -1.13
CA LEU A 266 18.42 -7.62 0.03
C LEU A 266 17.39 -7.87 1.13
N ASN A 267 16.12 -7.98 0.77
CA ASN A 267 15.04 -8.21 1.73
C ASN A 267 15.14 -9.62 2.36
N GLN A 268 15.47 -10.64 1.56
CA GLN A 268 15.73 -11.99 2.05
C GLN A 268 16.94 -12.01 3.02
N ALA A 269 18.02 -11.30 2.69
CA ALA A 269 19.17 -11.17 3.56
C ALA A 269 18.81 -10.50 4.89
N ASN A 270 18.04 -9.42 4.85
CA ASN A 270 17.59 -8.73 6.07
C ASN A 270 16.74 -9.65 6.96
N LEU A 271 15.92 -10.52 6.37
CA LEU A 271 15.19 -11.55 7.12
C LEU A 271 16.15 -12.53 7.81
N TYR A 272 17.17 -13.06 7.12
CA TYR A 272 18.17 -13.92 7.74
C TYR A 272 18.91 -13.22 8.89
N TYR A 273 19.22 -11.93 8.75
CA TYR A 273 19.79 -11.15 9.84
C TYR A 273 18.87 -11.09 11.07
N LYS A 274 17.58 -10.80 10.86
CA LYS A 274 16.55 -10.79 11.92
C LYS A 274 16.44 -12.15 12.62
N MET A 275 16.59 -13.24 11.87
CA MET A 275 16.65 -14.61 12.40
C MET A 275 17.97 -14.95 13.13
N GLY A 276 18.97 -14.07 13.06
CA GLY A 276 20.30 -14.26 13.65
C GLY A 276 21.30 -15.01 12.78
N ASP A 277 20.93 -15.40 11.55
CA ASP A 277 21.80 -16.08 10.60
C ASP A 277 22.66 -15.06 9.82
N LYS A 278 23.73 -14.62 10.49
CA LYS A 278 24.68 -13.64 9.95
C LYS A 278 25.49 -14.18 8.76
N ASP A 279 25.64 -15.50 8.66
CA ASP A 279 26.40 -16.13 7.58
C ASP A 279 25.60 -16.07 6.27
N LYS A 280 24.31 -16.42 6.32
CA LYS A 280 23.43 -16.27 5.16
C LYS A 280 23.20 -14.82 4.76
N PHE A 281 23.09 -13.91 5.74
CA PHE A 281 23.07 -12.48 5.44
C PHE A 281 24.27 -12.04 4.58
N LYS A 282 25.49 -12.41 4.98
CA LYS A 282 26.72 -12.05 4.24
C LYS A 282 26.77 -12.69 2.85
N GLU A 283 26.38 -13.95 2.73
CA GLU A 283 26.31 -14.65 1.45
C GLU A 283 25.39 -13.91 0.46
N LEU A 284 24.18 -13.54 0.90
CA LEU A 284 23.22 -12.84 0.06
C LEU A 284 23.63 -11.39 -0.26
N MET A 285 24.28 -10.69 0.66
CA MET A 285 24.86 -9.36 0.38
C MET A 285 25.95 -9.44 -0.71
N ALA A 286 26.78 -10.48 -0.67
CA ALA A 286 27.79 -10.73 -1.70
C ALA A 286 27.15 -11.10 -3.05
N GLU A 287 26.10 -11.92 -3.04
CA GLU A 287 25.30 -12.23 -4.23
C GLU A 287 24.71 -10.97 -4.86
N ALA A 288 24.05 -10.13 -4.07
CA ALA A 288 23.47 -8.86 -4.51
C ALA A 288 24.54 -7.97 -5.16
N THR A 289 25.70 -7.82 -4.51
CA THR A 289 26.83 -7.04 -5.04
C THR A 289 27.36 -7.61 -6.35
N ALA A 290 27.48 -8.93 -6.49
CA ALA A 290 27.96 -9.56 -7.72
C ALA A 290 26.98 -9.38 -8.90
N MET A 291 25.70 -9.27 -8.61
CA MET A 291 24.63 -9.11 -9.60
C MET A 291 24.59 -7.70 -10.19
N ALA A 292 24.93 -6.68 -9.41
CA ALA A 292 24.95 -5.30 -9.87
C ALA A 292 26.15 -4.52 -9.25
N PRO A 293 27.39 -4.83 -9.66
CA PRO A 293 28.60 -4.30 -9.04
C PRO A 293 28.77 -2.79 -9.21
N ASP A 294 28.26 -2.23 -10.30
CA ASP A 294 28.39 -0.80 -10.65
C ASP A 294 27.11 0.00 -10.30
N ASN A 295 26.23 -0.54 -9.46
CA ASN A 295 25.02 0.15 -9.03
C ASN A 295 25.25 0.90 -7.70
N PRO A 296 25.32 2.26 -7.71
CA PRO A 296 25.58 3.03 -6.51
C PRO A 296 24.43 2.97 -5.50
N ASP A 297 23.17 2.93 -5.95
CA ASP A 297 21.98 2.81 -5.10
C ASP A 297 21.99 1.50 -4.33
N LEU A 298 22.40 0.40 -4.98
CA LEU A 298 22.53 -0.90 -4.35
C LEU A 298 23.60 -0.88 -3.24
N GLN A 299 24.81 -0.38 -3.55
CA GLN A 299 25.87 -0.29 -2.55
C GLN A 299 25.46 0.62 -1.39
N TYR A 300 24.71 1.69 -1.67
CA TYR A 300 24.17 2.58 -0.65
C TYR A 300 23.18 1.84 0.26
N ASN A 301 22.24 1.08 -0.32
CA ASN A 301 21.27 0.29 0.43
C ASN A 301 21.95 -0.79 1.31
N ILE A 302 22.99 -1.45 0.80
CA ILE A 302 23.82 -2.38 1.60
C ILE A 302 24.45 -1.64 2.78
N GLY A 303 24.93 -0.41 2.56
CA GLY A 303 25.47 0.44 3.62
C GLY A 303 24.43 0.81 4.67
N VAL A 304 23.22 1.20 4.26
CA VAL A 304 22.10 1.52 5.16
C VAL A 304 21.73 0.30 6.00
N ILE A 305 21.56 -0.87 5.38
CA ILE A 305 21.25 -2.12 6.09
C ILE A 305 22.32 -2.42 7.13
N ASN A 306 23.60 -2.34 6.78
CA ASN A 306 24.68 -2.58 7.75
C ASN A 306 24.70 -1.53 8.87
N MET A 307 24.39 -0.26 8.57
CA MET A 307 24.33 0.81 9.55
C MET A 307 23.20 0.60 10.57
N GLU A 308 22.00 0.25 10.11
CA GLU A 308 20.85 -0.08 10.97
C GLU A 308 21.13 -1.29 11.88
N GLN A 309 21.98 -2.21 11.42
CA GLN A 309 22.41 -3.39 12.15
C GLN A 309 23.58 -3.13 13.11
N GLY A 310 24.14 -1.91 13.13
CA GLY A 310 25.31 -1.54 13.94
C GLY A 310 26.66 -2.03 13.38
N ASN A 311 26.69 -2.58 12.16
CA ASN A 311 27.90 -3.03 11.49
C ASN A 311 28.62 -1.84 10.80
N LEU A 312 29.11 -0.87 11.60
CA LEU A 312 29.62 0.41 11.10
C LEU A 312 30.74 0.28 10.07
N GLU A 313 31.68 -0.65 10.25
CA GLU A 313 32.77 -0.86 9.28
C GLU A 313 32.27 -1.36 7.91
N ALA A 314 31.34 -2.31 7.90
CA ALA A 314 30.75 -2.80 6.66
C ALA A 314 29.90 -1.71 5.97
N ALA A 315 29.20 -0.89 6.76
CA ALA A 315 28.49 0.28 6.25
C ALA A 315 29.45 1.28 5.59
N ARG A 316 30.57 1.60 6.24
CA ARG A 316 31.62 2.47 5.68
C ARG A 316 32.18 1.94 4.37
N GLU A 317 32.47 0.65 4.28
CA GLU A 317 32.97 0.02 3.05
C GLU A 317 31.96 0.18 1.91
N ALA A 318 30.68 -0.11 2.18
CA ALA A 318 29.62 0.00 1.19
C ALA A 318 29.39 1.45 0.73
N TYR A 319 29.35 2.42 1.67
CA TYR A 319 29.24 3.84 1.31
C TYR A 319 30.45 4.35 0.54
N LYS A 320 31.68 3.91 0.87
CA LYS A 320 32.87 4.25 0.09
C LYS A 320 32.78 3.72 -1.34
N LYS A 321 32.30 2.48 -1.54
CA LYS A 321 32.03 1.93 -2.87
C LYS A 321 30.96 2.73 -3.62
N THR A 322 29.88 3.14 -2.96
CA THR A 322 28.91 4.06 -3.57
C THR A 322 29.60 5.33 -4.08
N LEU A 323 30.49 5.93 -3.29
CA LEU A 323 31.20 7.16 -3.65
C LEU A 323 32.32 6.97 -4.67
N GLU A 324 32.86 5.76 -4.81
CA GLU A 324 33.77 5.39 -5.91
C GLU A 324 33.02 5.33 -7.25
N ILE A 325 31.77 4.85 -7.24
CA ILE A 325 30.91 4.74 -8.43
C ILE A 325 30.28 6.10 -8.77
N ASP A 326 29.70 6.77 -7.77
CA ASP A 326 29.09 8.10 -7.87
C ASP A 326 29.61 9.03 -6.76
N PRO A 327 30.66 9.82 -7.03
CA PRO A 327 31.20 10.78 -6.09
C PRO A 327 30.22 11.87 -5.64
N GLY A 328 29.12 12.09 -6.38
CA GLY A 328 28.09 13.09 -6.09
C GLY A 328 26.98 12.60 -5.16
N TYR A 329 27.00 11.32 -4.77
CA TYR A 329 25.93 10.68 -4.00
C TYR A 329 25.84 11.24 -2.56
N THR A 330 25.11 12.33 -2.41
CA THR A 330 25.08 13.15 -1.18
C THR A 330 24.64 12.36 0.05
N ASN A 331 23.65 11.47 -0.10
CA ASN A 331 23.18 10.65 1.01
C ASN A 331 24.26 9.68 1.53
N ALA A 332 25.13 9.17 0.65
CA ALA A 332 26.23 8.29 1.03
C ALA A 332 27.34 9.07 1.74
N GLN A 333 27.60 10.32 1.34
CA GLN A 333 28.53 11.22 2.05
C GLN A 333 28.04 11.52 3.48
N LEU A 334 26.76 11.87 3.63
CA LEU A 334 26.11 12.12 4.92
C LEU A 334 26.11 10.87 5.81
N ASN A 335 25.72 9.72 5.27
CA ASN A 335 25.68 8.50 6.05
C ASN A 335 27.09 7.98 6.40
N LEU A 336 28.06 8.09 5.50
CA LEU A 336 29.46 7.77 5.80
C LEU A 336 29.98 8.64 6.94
N SER A 337 29.74 9.96 6.89
CA SER A 337 30.08 10.87 8.00
C SER A 337 29.38 10.46 9.30
N THR A 338 28.09 10.13 9.22
CA THR A 338 27.28 9.67 10.35
C THR A 338 27.87 8.42 11.00
N THR A 339 28.41 7.46 10.23
CA THR A 339 29.05 6.27 10.82
C THR A 339 30.24 6.63 11.70
N TYR A 340 31.02 7.65 11.34
CA TYR A 340 32.16 8.12 12.14
C TYR A 340 31.71 8.87 13.39
N VAL A 341 30.67 9.70 13.24
CA VAL A 341 30.07 10.43 14.38
C VAL A 341 29.45 9.48 15.39
N ASN A 342 28.72 8.45 14.94
CA ASN A 342 28.11 7.46 15.82
C ASN A 342 29.16 6.70 16.64
N GLU A 343 30.20 6.17 16.00
CA GLU A 343 31.29 5.50 16.72
C GLU A 343 31.98 6.47 17.69
N GLY A 344 32.23 7.71 17.28
CA GLY A 344 32.82 8.72 18.17
C GLY A 344 31.93 9.02 19.39
N ASN A 345 30.61 9.08 19.21
CA ASN A 345 29.66 9.28 20.31
C ASN A 345 29.66 8.10 21.29
N GLU A 346 29.77 6.86 20.80
CA GLU A 346 29.92 5.69 21.69
C GLU A 346 31.19 5.79 22.56
N LEU A 347 32.29 6.34 22.01
CA LEU A 347 33.49 6.59 22.79
C LEU A 347 33.29 7.67 23.86
N ILE A 348 32.44 8.68 23.61
CA ILE A 348 32.09 9.70 24.62
C ILE A 348 31.38 9.03 25.80
N ASP A 349 30.46 8.12 25.54
CA ASP A 349 29.76 7.38 26.59
C ASP A 349 30.75 6.52 27.41
N GLU A 350 31.70 5.87 26.74
CA GLU A 350 32.77 5.14 27.44
C GLU A 350 33.66 6.08 28.28
N MET A 351 34.00 7.26 27.76
CA MET A 351 34.78 8.28 28.47
C MET A 351 34.07 8.79 29.72
N ASN A 352 32.75 9.03 29.65
CA ASN A 352 31.94 9.53 30.76
C ASN A 352 31.79 8.51 31.90
N ALA A 353 31.97 7.21 31.61
CA ALA A 353 31.92 6.15 32.61
C ALA A 353 33.25 5.97 33.39
N LEU A 354 34.31 6.69 33.01
CA LEU A 354 35.64 6.55 33.64
C LEU A 354 35.71 7.24 35.01
N GLY A 355 36.52 6.66 35.90
CA GLY A 355 36.85 7.24 37.20
C GLY A 355 37.96 8.30 37.14
N ASN A 356 38.59 8.56 38.28
CA ASN A 356 39.68 9.53 38.41
C ASN A 356 41.05 8.89 38.70
N SER A 357 41.19 7.57 38.52
CA SER A 357 42.48 6.91 38.70
C SER A 357 43.47 7.33 37.62
N LYS A 358 44.77 7.16 37.87
CA LYS A 358 45.80 7.44 36.86
C LYS A 358 45.59 6.62 35.58
N ALA A 359 45.07 5.40 35.69
CA ALA A 359 44.75 4.55 34.55
C ALA A 359 43.53 5.07 33.78
N ASP A 360 42.50 5.54 34.49
CA ASP A 360 41.30 6.13 33.88
C ASP A 360 41.64 7.41 33.11
N VAL A 361 42.50 8.28 33.67
CA VAL A 361 42.96 9.49 32.97
C VAL A 361 43.71 9.14 31.68
N ALA A 362 44.60 8.15 31.71
CA ALA A 362 45.31 7.71 30.51
C ALA A 362 44.36 7.11 29.46
N LYS A 363 43.35 6.34 29.88
CA LYS A 363 42.33 5.79 29.00
C LYS A 363 41.44 6.89 28.41
N TYR A 364 41.08 7.90 29.20
CA TYR A 364 40.32 9.05 28.74
C TYR A 364 41.05 9.79 27.61
N ASP A 365 42.35 10.05 27.76
CA ASP A 365 43.15 10.72 26.72
C ASP A 365 43.22 9.91 25.42
N GLU A 366 43.31 8.58 25.52
CA GLU A 366 43.29 7.69 24.35
C GLU A 366 41.94 7.72 23.62
N LEU A 367 40.84 7.57 24.36
CA LEU A 367 39.49 7.60 23.81
C LEU A 367 39.16 8.96 23.21
N LYS A 368 39.57 10.05 23.87
CA LYS A 368 39.43 11.41 23.34
C LYS A 368 40.12 11.54 21.98
N LYS A 369 41.36 11.06 21.86
CA LYS A 369 42.09 11.10 20.59
C LYS A 369 41.38 10.30 19.49
N LYS A 370 40.88 9.10 19.81
CA LYS A 370 40.11 8.27 18.87
C LYS A 370 38.83 8.96 18.42
N LYS A 371 38.07 9.53 19.36
CA LYS A 371 36.86 10.32 19.07
C LYS A 371 37.17 11.51 18.16
N ASP A 372 38.22 12.28 18.47
CA ASP A 372 38.62 13.44 17.66
C ASP A 372 39.04 13.03 16.24
N ASP A 373 39.74 11.89 16.09
CA ASP A 373 40.08 11.34 14.78
C ASP A 373 38.85 10.92 13.97
N LEU A 374 37.91 10.21 14.61
CA LEU A 374 36.63 9.82 13.97
C LEU A 374 35.84 11.06 13.53
N PHE A 375 35.70 12.07 14.38
CA PHE A 375 35.01 13.31 14.02
C PHE A 375 35.73 14.04 12.88
N THR A 376 37.06 14.03 12.87
CA THR A 376 37.86 14.60 11.76
C THR A 376 37.62 13.85 10.45
N GLN A 377 37.54 12.51 10.48
CA GLN A 377 37.21 11.71 9.29
C GLN A 377 35.80 12.05 8.77
N GLY A 378 34.81 12.10 9.67
CA GLY A 378 33.44 12.50 9.34
C GLY A 378 33.34 13.91 8.75
N ALA A 379 34.07 14.87 9.32
CA ALA A 379 34.15 16.23 8.79
C ALA A 379 34.82 16.26 7.42
N THR A 380 35.91 15.52 7.23
CA THR A 380 36.66 15.49 5.95
C THR A 380 35.78 15.05 4.79
N VAL A 381 35.00 13.97 4.98
CA VAL A 381 34.05 13.49 3.97
C VAL A 381 33.07 14.59 3.54
N LEU A 382 32.57 15.36 4.50
CA LEU A 382 31.57 16.40 4.23
C LEU A 382 32.19 17.71 3.72
N GLU A 383 33.40 18.07 4.13
CA GLU A 383 34.14 19.20 3.54
C GLU A 383 34.44 18.93 2.06
N ASP A 384 34.78 17.69 1.70
CA ASP A 384 34.94 17.28 0.31
C ASP A 384 33.61 17.39 -0.46
N ALA A 385 32.51 16.93 0.15
CA ALA A 385 31.17 17.06 -0.42
C ALA A 385 30.75 18.53 -0.64
N LEU A 386 31.13 19.43 0.26
CA LEU A 386 30.79 20.85 0.19
C LEU A 386 31.45 21.56 -1.00
N LYS A 387 32.60 21.05 -1.49
CA LYS A 387 33.28 21.60 -2.68
C LYS A 387 32.40 21.52 -3.94
N THR A 388 31.56 20.49 -4.04
CA THR A 388 30.64 20.28 -5.16
C THR A 388 29.21 20.69 -4.83
N ASN A 389 28.84 20.73 -3.55
CA ASN A 389 27.48 21.03 -3.07
C ASN A 389 27.46 22.16 -2.00
N PRO A 390 27.93 23.38 -2.31
CA PRO A 390 28.21 24.42 -1.31
C PRO A 390 26.97 24.92 -0.54
N GLY A 391 25.77 24.80 -1.11
CA GLY A 391 24.51 25.22 -0.49
C GLY A 391 23.71 24.08 0.16
N ASN A 392 24.25 22.87 0.25
CA ASN A 392 23.49 21.75 0.80
C ASN A 392 23.32 21.89 2.33
N GLN A 393 22.09 22.19 2.76
CA GLN A 393 21.76 22.43 4.17
C GLN A 393 22.06 21.22 5.08
N GLY A 394 21.89 20.00 4.58
CA GLY A 394 22.19 18.77 5.32
C GLY A 394 23.68 18.66 5.64
N ILE A 395 24.53 18.81 4.62
CA ILE A 395 26.00 18.78 4.75
C ILE A 395 26.47 19.86 5.72
N LEU A 396 26.03 21.11 5.50
CA LEU A 396 26.42 22.25 6.34
C LEU A 396 25.98 22.08 7.80
N THR A 397 24.76 21.56 8.03
CA THR A 397 24.24 21.31 9.38
C THR A 397 25.05 20.24 10.10
N GLN A 398 25.35 19.13 9.43
CA GLN A 398 26.11 18.04 10.03
C GLN A 398 27.56 18.45 10.30
N LEU A 399 28.24 19.12 9.36
CA LEU A 399 29.58 19.67 9.57
C LEU A 399 29.63 20.63 10.76
N LYS A 400 28.66 21.54 10.87
CA LYS A 400 28.59 22.50 11.97
C LYS A 400 28.51 21.77 13.30
N ASN A 401 27.68 20.73 13.38
CA ASN A 401 27.54 19.93 14.60
C ASN A 401 28.84 19.18 14.94
N ILE A 402 29.54 18.62 13.94
CA ILE A 402 30.83 17.95 14.15
C ILE A 402 31.87 18.92 14.72
N TYR A 403 32.08 20.08 14.08
CA TYR A 403 33.05 21.07 14.57
C TYR A 403 32.67 21.65 15.94
N GLY A 404 31.37 21.83 16.21
CA GLY A 404 30.88 22.19 17.54
C GLY A 404 31.26 21.15 18.60
N ALA A 405 31.12 19.86 18.29
CA ALA A 405 31.50 18.76 19.18
C ALA A 405 33.02 18.58 19.32
N MET A 406 33.81 19.08 18.36
CA MET A 406 35.28 19.17 18.46
C MET A 406 35.77 20.41 19.20
N GLY A 407 34.90 21.40 19.44
CA GLY A 407 35.28 22.70 20.00
C GLY A 407 36.00 23.61 19.00
N ASP A 408 35.92 23.35 17.70
CA ASP A 408 36.49 24.18 16.63
C ASP A 408 35.53 25.33 16.31
N ASN A 409 35.67 26.42 17.08
CA ASN A 409 34.78 27.57 16.98
C ASN A 409 34.89 28.31 15.63
N ASP A 410 36.06 28.31 15.00
CA ASP A 410 36.27 29.03 13.75
C ASP A 410 35.52 28.35 12.61
N ASN A 411 35.65 27.03 12.47
CA ASN A 411 34.90 26.27 11.47
C ASN A 411 33.41 26.21 11.80
N PHE A 412 33.03 26.10 13.07
CA PHE A 412 31.64 26.20 13.50
C PHE A 412 31.00 27.50 13.03
N MET A 413 31.66 28.65 13.25
CA MET A 413 31.14 29.96 12.84
C MET A 413 31.11 30.12 11.32
N ARG A 414 32.12 29.61 10.59
CA ARG A 414 32.11 29.57 9.13
C ARG A 414 30.86 28.89 8.59
N LEU A 415 30.53 27.70 9.10
CA LEU A 415 29.41 26.91 8.63
C LEU A 415 28.06 27.46 9.06
N LYS A 416 27.99 28.09 10.24
CA LYS A 416 26.79 28.81 10.68
C LYS A 416 26.44 29.94 9.70
N ASN A 417 27.42 30.75 9.29
CA ASN A 417 27.18 31.83 8.34
C ASN A 417 26.74 31.29 6.97
N LEU A 418 27.39 30.23 6.47
CA LEU A 418 27.01 29.58 5.20
C LEU A 418 25.58 29.02 5.24
N LEU A 419 25.13 28.48 6.39
CA LEU A 419 23.74 28.03 6.56
C LEU A 419 22.75 29.19 6.45
N GLU A 420 23.05 30.31 7.12
CA GLU A 420 22.20 31.52 7.09
C GLU A 420 22.11 32.08 5.66
N GLU A 421 23.22 32.13 4.92
CA GLU A 421 23.26 32.54 3.52
C GLU A 421 22.47 31.58 2.61
N SER A 422 22.59 30.26 2.82
CA SER A 422 21.87 29.25 2.03
C SER A 422 20.36 29.17 2.30
N GLY A 423 19.89 29.70 3.44
CA GLY A 423 18.47 29.72 3.81
C GLY A 423 17.73 30.97 3.33
N GLY A 424 18.43 32.11 3.17
CA GLY A 424 17.83 33.38 2.76
C GLY A 424 17.40 33.43 1.29
N ASP A 425 18.01 32.63 0.41
CA ASP A 425 17.65 32.59 -1.01
C ASP A 425 16.29 31.90 -1.28
N ALA A 426 15.79 31.05 -0.37
CA ALA A 426 14.49 30.40 -0.50
C ALA A 426 13.32 31.36 -0.18
N GLU A 427 13.50 32.27 0.78
CA GLU A 427 12.48 33.27 1.14
C GLU A 427 12.37 34.39 0.08
N ALA A 428 13.46 34.71 -0.63
CA ALA A 428 13.45 35.72 -1.68
C ALA A 428 12.68 35.31 -2.96
N THR A 429 12.37 34.01 -3.13
CA THR A 429 11.59 33.50 -4.28
C THR A 429 10.08 33.42 -4.04
N GLU A 430 9.58 33.51 -2.80
CA GLU A 430 8.14 33.49 -2.51
C GLU A 430 7.50 34.88 -2.46
N GLU A 431 8.27 35.96 -2.27
CA GLU A 431 7.73 37.33 -2.30
C GLU A 431 7.62 37.92 -3.74
N GLY A 432 7.88 37.11 -4.76
CA GLY A 432 7.97 37.51 -6.16
C GLY A 432 7.06 36.79 -7.14
N LYS A 433 5.84 36.37 -6.75
CA LYS A 433 4.77 35.95 -7.69
C LYS A 433 3.38 36.40 -7.25
#